data_AF-A0A8R2BAU7-F1
#
_entry.id   AF-A0A8R2BAU7-F1
#
_cell.length_a   1.000
_cell.length_b   1.000
_cell.length_c   1.000
_cell.angle_alpha   90.00
_cell.angle_beta   90.00
_cell.angle_gamma   90.00
#
_symmetry.space_group_name_H-M   'P 1'
#
loop_
_entity.id
_entity.type
_entity.pdbx_description
1 polymer ?
#
loop_
_entity_poly.entity_id
_entity_poly.type
_entity_poly.pdbx_seq_one_letter_code
_entity_poly.pdbx_strand_id
1 'polypeptide(L)'
;MELPIIPTIALCLLLGLATYRFLIFPVFLSPLSKVPNAHWSAPLSPLWILYHRLVQNDTPTVHAAHGKLGPVIRLAPNELSLNCVEGGIRMIYAGGYEKGDWYANVFSNYGVQPMFAMPERNPHSKRKRMLSNIYAKSTLQSSEAMSLISTILLNGRLDPRLEAVAQSGNPVEVYDIFSAITMDTVAGYVFGFGERQ
;
A
#
# COMPACT_ATOMS: atom_id res chain seq x y z
N MET A 1 -2.28 -6.47 -57.41
CA MET A 1 -3.21 -6.06 -56.34
C MET A 1 -2.76 -4.68 -55.87
N GLU A 2 -3.50 -3.62 -56.22
CA GLU A 2 -3.19 -2.30 -55.67
C GLU A 2 -3.62 -2.28 -54.20
N LEU A 3 -2.67 -1.98 -53.30
CA LEU A 3 -2.98 -1.82 -51.89
C LEU A 3 -3.92 -0.62 -51.76
N PRO A 4 -5.06 -0.76 -51.05
CA PRO A 4 -5.98 0.36 -50.90
C PRO A 4 -5.29 1.52 -50.16
N ILE A 5 -5.20 2.68 -50.82
CA ILE A 5 -4.41 3.85 -50.38
C ILE A 5 -4.92 4.40 -49.03
N ILE A 6 -6.24 4.43 -48.84
CA ILE A 6 -6.87 4.96 -47.62
C ILE A 6 -6.50 4.13 -46.36
N PRO A 7 -6.69 2.79 -46.32
CA PRO A 7 -6.32 2.00 -45.14
C PRO A 7 -4.81 1.93 -44.90
N THR A 8 -3.96 2.04 -45.94
CA THR A 8 -2.51 2.12 -45.72
C THR A 8 -2.10 3.43 -45.06
N ILE A 9 -2.66 4.58 -45.47
CA ILE A 9 -2.44 5.86 -44.79
C ILE A 9 -2.95 5.82 -43.35
N ALA A 10 -4.16 5.29 -43.12
CA ALA A 10 -4.73 5.15 -41.78
C ALA A 10 -3.85 4.29 -40.87
N LEU A 11 -3.33 3.16 -41.37
CA LEU A 11 -2.42 2.30 -40.62
C LEU A 11 -1.11 3.03 -40.27
N CYS A 12 -0.51 3.74 -41.23
CA CYS A 12 0.71 4.53 -40.98
C CYS A 12 0.49 5.61 -39.92
N LEU A 13 -0.64 6.33 -39.95
CA LEU A 13 -0.98 7.33 -38.94
C LEU A 13 -1.18 6.71 -37.56
N LEU A 14 -1.86 5.56 -37.48
CA LEU A 14 -2.05 4.83 -36.23
C LEU A 14 -0.72 4.33 -35.66
N LEU A 15 0.16 3.77 -36.49
CA LEU A 15 1.49 3.34 -36.08
C LEU A 15 2.37 4.51 -35.64
N GLY A 16 2.30 5.64 -36.37
CA GLY A 16 2.99 6.88 -36.01
C GLY A 16 2.51 7.42 -34.66
N LEU A 17 1.19 7.50 -34.46
CA LEU A 17 0.58 7.95 -33.20
C LEU A 17 0.93 7.00 -32.04
N ALA A 18 0.87 5.69 -32.25
CA ALA A 18 1.24 4.70 -31.24
C ALA A 18 2.73 4.82 -30.85
N THR A 19 3.62 4.92 -31.85
CA THR A 19 5.06 5.13 -31.64
C THR A 19 5.32 6.42 -30.86
N TYR A 20 4.66 7.50 -31.23
CA TYR A 20 4.76 8.77 -30.51
C TYR A 20 4.28 8.63 -29.06
N ARG A 21 3.09 8.08 -28.86
CA ARG A 21 2.43 8.03 -27.55
C ARG A 21 3.07 7.06 -26.57
N PHE A 22 3.59 5.93 -27.05
CA PHE A 22 4.08 4.83 -26.21
C PHE A 22 5.61 4.70 -26.17
N LEU A 23 6.34 5.26 -27.14
CA LEU A 23 7.80 5.22 -27.17
C LEU A 23 8.42 6.62 -27.03
N ILE A 24 8.15 7.52 -27.99
CA ILE A 24 8.85 8.80 -28.05
C ILE A 24 8.51 9.70 -26.86
N PHE A 25 7.21 9.90 -26.62
CA PHE A 25 6.74 10.77 -25.55
C PHE A 25 7.23 10.32 -24.17
N PRO A 26 6.97 9.09 -23.70
CA PRO A 26 7.32 8.73 -22.33
C PRO A 26 8.82 8.65 -22.07
N VAL A 27 9.63 8.32 -23.09
CA VAL A 27 11.09 8.20 -22.96
C VAL A 27 11.77 9.57 -23.00
N PHE A 28 11.39 10.44 -23.94
CA PHE A 28 12.17 11.65 -24.25
C PHE A 28 11.45 12.96 -23.93
N LEU A 29 10.12 13.01 -24.08
CA LEU A 29 9.37 14.29 -24.01
C LEU A 29 8.58 14.48 -22.71
N SER A 30 8.30 13.39 -22.00
CA SER A 30 7.59 13.43 -20.74
C SER A 30 8.37 14.26 -19.71
N PRO A 31 7.71 15.04 -18.85
CA PRO A 31 8.37 15.68 -17.71
C PRO A 31 9.16 14.69 -16.84
N LEU A 32 8.73 13.43 -16.81
CA LEU A 32 9.37 12.35 -16.06
C LEU A 32 10.65 11.80 -16.72
N SER A 33 10.95 12.16 -17.97
CA SER A 33 12.19 11.76 -18.66
C SER A 33 13.46 12.29 -17.97
N LYS A 34 13.32 13.37 -17.18
CA LYS A 34 14.41 13.98 -16.40
C LYS A 34 14.74 13.20 -15.13
N VAL A 35 13.87 12.27 -14.73
CA VAL A 35 14.07 11.45 -13.53
C VAL A 35 14.84 10.18 -13.91
N PRO A 36 15.88 9.80 -13.14
CA PRO A 36 16.60 8.56 -13.36
C PRO A 36 15.66 7.34 -13.40
N ASN A 37 15.82 6.49 -14.41
CA ASN A 37 15.03 5.28 -14.56
C ASN A 37 15.62 4.14 -13.72
N ALA A 38 14.82 3.52 -12.86
CA ALA A 38 15.27 2.36 -12.07
C ALA A 38 15.61 1.16 -12.97
N HIS A 39 14.96 1.09 -14.14
CA HIS A 39 15.20 0.10 -15.18
C HIS A 39 14.98 0.73 -16.55
N TRP A 40 15.68 0.27 -17.59
CA TRP A 40 15.59 0.84 -18.94
C TRP A 40 14.17 0.80 -19.52
N SER A 41 13.35 -0.17 -19.10
CA SER A 41 11.96 -0.30 -19.53
C SER A 41 10.97 0.58 -18.75
N ALA A 42 11.40 1.23 -17.66
CA ALA A 42 10.52 1.99 -16.77
C ALA A 42 9.73 3.09 -17.50
N PRO A 43 10.28 3.84 -18.47
CA PRO A 43 9.49 4.78 -19.24
C PRO A 43 8.39 4.14 -20.09
N LEU A 44 8.60 2.89 -20.52
CA LEU A 44 7.76 2.22 -21.51
C LEU A 44 6.64 1.39 -20.88
N SER A 45 6.93 0.74 -19.74
CA SER A 45 6.05 -0.27 -19.18
C SER A 45 6.29 -0.47 -17.67
N PRO A 46 5.22 -0.75 -16.88
CA PRO A 46 5.34 -1.09 -15.46
C PRO A 46 5.84 -2.53 -15.22
N LEU A 47 6.05 -3.34 -16.26
CA LEU A 47 6.33 -4.78 -16.12
C LEU A 47 7.52 -5.10 -15.22
N TRP A 48 8.58 -4.28 -15.26
CA TRP A 48 9.75 -4.50 -14.42
C TRP A 48 9.40 -4.42 -12.92
N ILE A 49 8.75 -3.35 -12.48
CA ILE A 49 8.38 -3.22 -11.06
C ILE A 49 7.28 -4.22 -10.68
N LEU A 50 6.34 -4.52 -11.58
CA LEU A 50 5.29 -5.51 -11.34
C LEU A 50 5.88 -6.93 -11.18
N TYR A 51 6.91 -7.28 -11.95
CA TYR A 51 7.62 -8.55 -11.77
C TYR A 51 8.25 -8.64 -10.37
N HIS A 52 8.96 -7.60 -9.94
CA HIS A 52 9.59 -7.58 -8.62
C HIS A 52 8.57 -7.61 -7.47
N ARG A 53 7.40 -6.98 -7.65
CA ARG A 53 6.27 -7.07 -6.72
C ARG A 53 5.70 -8.50 -6.67
N LEU A 54 5.55 -9.14 -7.83
CA LEU A 54 5.02 -10.50 -7.94
C LEU A 54 5.92 -11.52 -7.23
N VAL A 55 7.25 -11.40 -7.38
CA VAL A 55 8.21 -12.28 -6.70
C VAL A 55 8.65 -11.76 -5.32
N GLN A 56 7.95 -10.74 -4.80
CA GLN A 56 8.10 -10.21 -3.44
C GLN A 56 9.52 -9.70 -3.09
N ASN A 57 10.24 -9.15 -4.07
CA ASN A 57 11.58 -8.60 -3.88
C ASN A 57 11.70 -7.14 -4.34
N ASP A 58 10.58 -6.44 -4.51
CA ASP A 58 10.53 -5.03 -4.90
C ASP A 58 11.23 -4.12 -3.90
N THR A 59 11.01 -4.32 -2.61
CA THR A 59 11.61 -3.49 -1.55
C THR A 59 13.14 -3.42 -1.61
N PRO A 60 13.89 -4.55 -1.54
CA PRO A 60 15.35 -4.49 -1.66
C PRO A 60 15.81 -4.02 -3.05
N THR A 61 15.07 -4.33 -4.11
CA THR A 61 15.40 -3.91 -5.48
C THR A 61 15.30 -2.40 -5.65
N VAL A 62 14.19 -1.80 -5.22
CA VAL A 62 13.93 -0.36 -5.28
C VAL A 62 14.88 0.39 -4.34
N HIS A 63 15.17 -0.16 -3.16
CA HIS A 63 16.16 0.41 -2.26
C HIS A 63 17.55 0.45 -2.89
N ALA A 64 18.00 -0.64 -3.51
CA ALA A 64 19.28 -0.68 -4.21
C ALA A 64 19.33 0.30 -5.39
N ALA A 65 18.21 0.48 -6.12
CA ALA A 65 18.11 1.47 -7.18
C ALA A 65 18.24 2.90 -6.64
N HIS A 66 17.59 3.22 -5.52
CA HIS A 66 17.76 4.50 -4.83
C HIS A 66 19.20 4.74 -4.38
N GLY A 67 19.88 3.71 -3.86
CA GLY A 67 21.29 3.81 -3.49
C GLY A 67 22.21 4.17 -4.64
N LYS A 68 21.86 3.80 -5.88
CA LYS A 68 22.66 4.07 -7.10
C LYS A 68 22.27 5.35 -7.83
N LEU A 69 20.97 5.64 -7.91
CA LEU A 69 20.41 6.67 -8.79
C LEU A 69 19.94 7.91 -8.03
N GLY A 70 19.90 7.84 -6.70
CA GLY A 70 19.52 8.94 -5.83
C GLY A 70 18.10 8.84 -5.28
N PRO A 71 17.62 9.90 -4.61
CA PRO A 71 16.41 9.87 -3.79
C PRO A 71 15.11 9.83 -4.61
N VAL A 72 15.14 10.11 -5.91
CA VAL A 72 13.96 10.13 -6.78
C VAL A 72 14.24 9.30 -8.01
N ILE A 73 13.48 8.24 -8.22
CA ILE A 73 13.64 7.33 -9.37
C ILE A 73 12.29 7.03 -10.02
N ARG A 74 12.30 6.74 -11.31
CA ARG A 74 11.12 6.33 -12.07
C ARG A 74 11.03 4.81 -12.13
N LEU A 75 9.91 4.25 -11.66
CA LEU A 75 9.65 2.81 -11.64
C LEU A 75 8.81 2.35 -12.84
N ALA A 76 7.92 3.23 -13.34
CA ALA A 76 7.02 2.94 -14.44
C ALA A 76 6.68 4.23 -15.23
N PRO A 77 5.90 4.17 -16.33
CA PRO A 77 5.67 5.33 -17.18
C PRO A 77 5.10 6.54 -16.42
N ASN A 78 4.25 6.29 -15.42
CA ASN A 78 3.61 7.30 -14.58
C ASN A 78 3.84 7.04 -13.07
N GLU A 79 4.94 6.36 -12.69
CA GLU A 79 5.20 5.99 -11.30
C GLU A 79 6.61 6.42 -10.88
N LEU A 80 6.68 7.21 -9.80
CA LEU A 80 7.91 7.63 -9.16
C LEU A 80 8.03 6.99 -7.78
N SER A 81 9.25 6.61 -7.42
CA SER A 81 9.62 6.25 -6.06
C SER A 81 10.47 7.35 -5.45
N LEU A 82 10.24 7.62 -4.17
CA LEU A 82 10.83 8.73 -3.44
C LEU A 82 11.38 8.22 -2.11
N ASN A 83 12.66 8.51 -1.89
CA ASN A 83 13.41 8.18 -0.69
C ASN A 83 14.10 9.44 -0.14
N CYS A 84 13.31 10.49 0.07
CA CYS A 84 13.73 11.74 0.72
C CYS A 84 12.58 12.36 1.51
N VAL A 85 12.92 13.01 2.62
CA VAL A 85 11.93 13.68 3.48
C VAL A 85 11.55 15.04 2.89
N GLU A 86 12.53 15.93 2.74
CA GLU A 86 12.35 17.25 2.13
C GLU A 86 12.24 17.12 0.62
N GLY A 87 11.26 17.82 0.02
CA GLY A 87 10.97 17.71 -1.41
C GLY A 87 10.35 16.38 -1.86
N GLY A 88 10.10 15.43 -0.93
CA GLY A 88 9.54 14.11 -1.22
C GLY A 88 8.38 13.75 -0.29
N ILE A 89 8.64 12.87 0.68
CA ILE A 89 7.63 12.29 1.58
C ILE A 89 6.80 13.39 2.26
N ARG A 90 7.43 14.44 2.79
CA ARG A 90 6.70 15.53 3.45
C ARG A 90 5.76 16.24 2.48
N MET A 91 6.20 16.53 1.26
CA MET A 91 5.39 17.22 0.25
C MET A 91 4.17 16.38 -0.13
N ILE A 92 4.33 15.07 -0.32
CA ILE A 92 3.22 14.19 -0.72
C ILE A 92 2.24 13.99 0.43
N TYR A 93 2.72 13.66 1.63
CA TYR A 93 1.83 13.36 2.75
C TYR A 93 1.18 14.62 3.33
N ALA A 94 1.85 15.78 3.31
CA ALA A 94 1.30 17.04 3.80
C ALA A 94 0.56 17.85 2.72
N GLY A 95 0.84 17.59 1.44
CA GLY A 95 0.25 18.33 0.31
C GLY A 95 -1.23 18.02 0.06
N GLY A 96 -1.79 17.00 0.71
CA GLY A 96 -3.22 16.67 0.60
C GLY A 96 -3.61 16.06 -0.74
N TYR A 97 -2.67 15.41 -1.44
CA TYR A 97 -2.94 14.64 -2.65
C TYR A 97 -3.90 13.49 -2.37
N GLU A 98 -4.76 13.20 -3.35
CA GLU A 98 -5.69 12.07 -3.27
C GLU A 98 -4.96 10.75 -3.50
N LYS A 99 -5.51 9.67 -2.93
CA LYS A 99 -4.98 8.33 -3.20
C LYS A 99 -5.33 7.94 -4.62
N GLY A 100 -4.38 7.33 -5.33
CA GLY A 100 -4.64 6.80 -6.66
C GLY A 100 -5.62 5.63 -6.66
N ASP A 101 -6.22 5.38 -7.82
CA ASP A 101 -7.26 4.35 -8.03
C ASP A 101 -6.84 2.94 -7.61
N TRP A 102 -5.54 2.65 -7.57
CA TRP A 102 -5.00 1.39 -7.05
C TRP A 102 -5.55 1.06 -5.66
N TYR A 103 -5.67 2.04 -4.76
CA TYR A 103 -6.22 1.81 -3.43
C TYR A 103 -7.69 1.35 -3.49
N ALA A 104 -8.51 2.02 -4.28
CA ALA A 104 -9.91 1.66 -4.44
C ALA A 104 -10.06 0.28 -5.10
N ASN A 105 -9.25 -0.01 -6.12
CA ASN A 105 -9.33 -1.24 -6.91
C ASN A 105 -8.86 -2.49 -6.14
N VAL A 106 -7.79 -2.37 -5.33
CA VAL A 106 -7.20 -3.52 -4.63
C VAL A 106 -7.87 -3.80 -3.29
N PHE A 107 -8.38 -2.78 -2.62
CA PHE A 107 -8.86 -2.90 -1.24
C PHE A 107 -10.38 -2.84 -1.08
N SER A 108 -11.13 -2.67 -2.17
CA SER A 108 -12.59 -2.84 -2.11
C SER A 108 -12.91 -4.31 -1.80
N ASN A 109 -13.69 -4.54 -0.76
CA ASN A 109 -14.05 -5.88 -0.29
C ASN A 109 -15.58 -6.00 -0.30
N TYR A 110 -16.09 -7.05 -0.92
CA TYR A 110 -17.54 -7.33 -1.01
C TYR A 110 -18.38 -6.14 -1.56
N GLY A 111 -17.83 -5.41 -2.54
CA GLY A 111 -18.48 -4.23 -3.11
C GLY A 111 -18.47 -2.99 -2.20
N VAL A 112 -17.79 -3.05 -1.05
CA VAL A 112 -17.67 -1.94 -0.10
C VAL A 112 -16.25 -1.39 -0.13
N GLN A 113 -16.15 -0.08 -0.31
CA GLN A 113 -14.88 0.62 -0.18
C GLN A 113 -14.60 0.91 1.30
N PRO A 114 -13.53 0.36 1.89
CA PRO A 114 -13.17 0.65 3.26
C PRO A 114 -12.65 2.08 3.39
N MET A 115 -12.80 2.68 4.57
CA MET A 115 -12.38 4.06 4.82
C MET A 115 -10.91 4.31 4.44
N PHE A 116 -10.02 3.36 4.68
CA PHE A 116 -8.60 3.52 4.36
C PHE A 116 -8.33 3.62 2.85
N ALA A 117 -9.20 3.09 2.00
CA ALA A 117 -9.04 3.07 0.54
C ALA A 117 -9.79 4.20 -0.17
N MET A 118 -10.49 5.07 0.57
CA MET A 118 -11.20 6.22 -0.01
C MET A 118 -10.22 7.19 -0.68
N PRO A 119 -10.41 7.51 -1.99
CA PRO A 119 -9.54 8.41 -2.73
C PRO A 119 -9.79 9.86 -2.35
N GLU A 120 -11.06 10.25 -2.28
CA GLU A 120 -11.49 11.63 -2.03
C GLU A 120 -11.25 12.05 -0.58
N ARG A 121 -10.58 13.19 -0.41
CA ARG A 121 -10.21 13.73 0.90
C ARG A 121 -11.42 14.06 1.78
N ASN A 122 -12.46 14.67 1.22
CA ASN A 122 -13.59 15.19 1.99
C ASN A 122 -14.47 14.07 2.58
N PRO A 123 -14.96 13.09 1.78
CA PRO A 123 -15.66 11.92 2.32
C PRO A 123 -14.84 11.14 3.34
N HIS A 124 -13.55 10.92 3.06
CA HIS A 124 -12.62 10.26 3.98
C HIS A 124 -12.52 11.00 5.32
N SER A 125 -12.33 12.32 5.29
CA SER A 125 -12.23 13.17 6.49
C SER A 125 -13.51 13.11 7.33
N LYS A 126 -14.68 13.19 6.68
CA LYS A 126 -15.99 13.11 7.36
C LYS A 126 -16.16 11.77 8.08
N ARG A 127 -15.86 10.65 7.41
CA ARG A 127 -15.96 9.30 8.01
C ARG A 127 -14.94 9.08 9.12
N LYS A 128 -13.70 9.55 8.93
CA LYS A 128 -12.65 9.50 9.96
C LYS A 128 -13.08 10.24 11.22
N ARG A 129 -13.66 11.44 11.09
CA ARG A 129 -14.12 12.23 12.23
C ARG A 129 -15.22 11.53 13.05
N MET A 130 -16.09 10.75 12.40
CA MET A 130 -17.14 9.99 13.08
C MET A 130 -16.55 8.89 13.98
N LEU A 131 -15.45 8.26 13.57
CA LEU A 131 -14.86 7.12 14.28
C LEU A 131 -13.70 7.49 15.20
N SER A 132 -13.07 8.65 14.99
CA SER A 132 -11.80 9.00 15.66
C SER A 132 -11.89 9.02 17.19
N ASN A 133 -13.04 9.42 17.76
CA ASN A 133 -13.20 9.47 19.21
C ASN A 133 -13.23 8.08 19.86
N ILE A 134 -13.74 7.08 19.15
CA ILE A 134 -13.83 5.69 19.63
C ILE A 134 -12.42 5.10 19.79
N TYR A 135 -11.49 5.47 18.92
CA TYR A 135 -10.09 5.02 18.97
C TYR A 135 -9.16 6.01 19.70
N ALA A 136 -9.68 7.06 20.33
CA ALA A 136 -8.85 7.99 21.07
C ALA A 136 -8.26 7.32 22.31
N LYS A 137 -6.98 7.60 22.61
CA LYS A 137 -6.27 7.03 23.77
C LYS A 137 -7.04 7.23 25.08
N SER A 138 -7.58 8.42 25.30
CA SER A 138 -8.40 8.74 26.48
C SER A 138 -9.63 7.84 26.58
N THR A 139 -10.36 7.66 25.48
CA THR A 139 -11.56 6.81 25.40
C THR A 139 -11.23 5.36 25.69
N LEU A 140 -10.15 4.84 25.11
CA LEU A 140 -9.71 3.46 25.33
C LEU A 140 -9.25 3.23 26.77
N GLN A 141 -8.49 4.16 27.35
CA GLN A 141 -7.97 4.02 28.71
C GLN A 141 -9.04 4.14 29.79
N SER A 142 -10.13 4.88 29.53
CA SER A 142 -11.27 4.98 30.45
C SER A 142 -12.36 3.93 30.19
N SER A 143 -12.17 3.04 29.21
CA SER A 143 -13.19 2.05 28.83
C SER A 143 -13.13 0.83 29.73
N GLU A 144 -14.22 0.58 30.46
CA GLU A 144 -14.41 -0.65 31.24
C GLU A 144 -14.35 -1.90 30.36
N ALA A 145 -15.00 -1.86 29.18
CA ALA A 145 -14.96 -2.96 28.22
C ALA A 145 -13.54 -3.26 27.75
N MET A 146 -12.73 -2.24 27.46
CA MET A 146 -11.34 -2.43 27.06
C MET A 146 -10.49 -2.99 28.21
N SER A 147 -10.75 -2.59 29.45
CA SER A 147 -10.10 -3.14 30.64
C SER A 147 -10.41 -4.64 30.79
N LEU A 148 -11.68 -5.03 30.64
CA LEU A 148 -12.11 -6.42 30.68
C LEU A 148 -11.48 -7.25 29.55
N ILE A 149 -11.51 -6.74 28.32
CA ILE A 149 -10.88 -7.39 27.15
C ILE A 149 -9.39 -7.60 27.41
N SER A 150 -8.69 -6.58 27.89
CA SER A 150 -7.26 -6.65 28.18
C SER A 150 -6.96 -7.69 29.25
N THR A 151 -7.78 -7.75 30.31
CA THR A 151 -7.63 -8.74 31.38
C THR A 151 -7.83 -10.16 30.86
N ILE A 152 -8.87 -10.40 30.06
CA ILE A 152 -9.15 -11.71 29.46
C ILE A 152 -8.00 -12.16 28.55
N LEU A 153 -7.46 -11.25 27.73
CA LEU A 153 -6.42 -11.59 26.76
C LEU A 153 -5.04 -11.75 27.39
N LEU A 154 -4.63 -10.80 28.22
CA LEU A 154 -3.30 -10.81 28.83
C LEU A 154 -3.25 -11.92 29.88
N ASN A 155 -4.05 -11.80 30.94
CA ASN A 155 -3.98 -12.73 32.06
C ASN A 155 -4.58 -14.10 31.72
N GLY A 156 -5.65 -14.12 30.90
CA GLY A 156 -6.38 -15.36 30.60
C GLY A 156 -5.86 -16.16 29.41
N ARG A 157 -5.09 -15.56 28.50
CA ARG A 157 -4.60 -16.25 27.29
C ARG A 157 -3.08 -16.12 27.08
N LEU A 158 -2.53 -14.92 27.20
CA LEU A 158 -1.11 -14.68 26.92
C LEU A 158 -0.22 -15.21 28.05
N ASP A 159 -0.49 -14.83 29.31
CA ASP A 159 0.36 -15.21 30.45
C ASP A 159 0.50 -16.74 30.59
N PRO A 160 -0.58 -17.55 30.55
CA PRO A 160 -0.44 -19.01 30.64
C PRO A 160 0.36 -19.61 29.47
N ARG A 161 0.27 -19.01 28.27
CA ARG A 161 1.07 -19.45 27.12
C ARG A 161 2.55 -19.10 27.31
N LEU A 162 2.86 -17.91 27.79
CA LEU A 162 4.24 -17.50 28.06
C LEU A 162 4.87 -18.34 29.18
N GLU A 163 4.11 -18.66 30.23
CA GLU A 163 4.56 -19.58 31.29
C GLU A 163 4.84 -20.98 30.75
N ALA A 164 3.94 -21.54 29.94
CA ALA A 164 4.14 -22.85 29.33
C ALA A 164 5.38 -22.89 28.42
N VAL A 165 5.60 -21.83 27.64
CA VAL A 165 6.80 -21.66 26.81
C VAL A 165 8.06 -21.60 27.69
N ALA A 166 8.05 -20.77 28.73
CA ALA A 166 9.19 -20.59 29.63
C ALA A 166 9.58 -21.90 30.32
N GLN A 167 8.60 -22.69 30.74
CA GLN A 167 8.82 -24.00 31.36
C GLN A 167 9.32 -25.05 30.38
N SER A 168 8.98 -24.95 29.09
CA SER A 168 9.39 -25.92 28.07
C SER A 168 10.89 -25.93 27.80
N GLY A 169 11.58 -24.81 28.05
CA GLY A 169 13.00 -24.63 27.73
C GLY A 169 13.33 -24.62 26.22
N ASN A 170 12.31 -24.71 25.35
CA ASN A 170 12.48 -24.76 23.91
C ASN A 170 12.30 -23.36 23.29
N PRO A 171 13.03 -23.05 22.21
CA PRO A 171 12.74 -21.87 21.39
C PRO A 171 11.29 -21.91 20.88
N VAL A 172 10.62 -20.75 20.88
CA VAL A 172 9.26 -20.58 20.35
C VAL A 172 9.23 -19.51 19.26
N GLU A 173 8.36 -19.68 18.28
CA GLU A 173 8.01 -18.64 17.32
C GLU A 173 7.03 -17.64 17.95
N VAL A 174 7.51 -16.42 18.22
CA VAL A 174 6.71 -15.36 18.87
C VAL A 174 5.75 -14.67 17.92
N TYR A 175 5.99 -14.74 16.61
CA TYR A 175 5.12 -14.14 15.60
C TYR A 175 3.69 -14.68 15.71
N ASP A 176 3.52 -15.99 15.88
CA ASP A 176 2.19 -16.60 15.97
C ASP A 176 1.46 -16.16 17.25
N ILE A 177 2.19 -16.03 18.36
CA ILE A 177 1.64 -15.58 19.64
C ILE A 177 1.16 -14.13 19.53
N PHE A 178 1.98 -13.24 19.00
CA PHE A 178 1.62 -11.82 18.85
C PHE A 178 0.54 -11.61 17.79
N SER A 179 0.57 -12.38 16.70
CA SER A 179 -0.47 -12.35 15.67
C SER A 179 -1.82 -12.77 16.26
N ALA A 180 -1.85 -13.87 17.02
CA ALA A 180 -3.06 -14.35 17.68
C ALA A 180 -3.63 -13.32 18.68
N ILE A 181 -2.79 -12.78 19.57
CA ILE A 181 -3.23 -11.77 20.55
C ILE A 181 -3.70 -10.48 19.87
N THR A 182 -3.03 -10.04 18.81
CA THR A 182 -3.45 -8.85 18.06
C THR A 182 -4.81 -9.06 17.41
N MET A 183 -5.02 -10.21 16.75
CA MET A 183 -6.29 -10.56 16.13
C MET A 183 -7.42 -10.66 17.17
N ASP A 184 -7.16 -11.31 18.31
CA ASP A 184 -8.11 -11.42 19.42
C ASP A 184 -8.44 -10.06 20.04
N THR A 185 -7.46 -9.16 20.14
CA THR A 185 -7.66 -7.80 20.66
C THR A 185 -8.57 -7.00 19.74
N VAL A 186 -8.30 -7.02 18.43
CA VAL A 186 -9.13 -6.31 17.45
C VAL A 186 -10.53 -6.91 17.38
N ALA A 187 -10.64 -8.24 17.33
CA ALA A 187 -11.93 -8.92 17.30
C ALA A 187 -12.74 -8.68 18.57
N GLY A 188 -12.13 -8.81 19.75
CA GLY A 188 -12.77 -8.53 21.03
C GLY A 188 -13.19 -7.08 21.15
N TYR A 189 -12.40 -6.14 20.65
CA TYR A 189 -12.75 -4.72 20.65
C TYR A 189 -13.94 -4.40 19.73
N VAL A 190 -13.99 -5.00 18.54
CA VAL A 190 -15.02 -4.70 17.54
C VAL A 190 -16.33 -5.47 17.79
N PHE A 191 -16.23 -6.73 18.21
CA PHE A 191 -17.38 -7.64 18.30
C PHE A 191 -17.70 -8.09 19.73
N GLY A 192 -16.84 -7.78 20.71
CA GLY A 192 -16.90 -8.36 22.04
C GLY A 192 -16.40 -9.81 22.06
N PHE A 193 -16.21 -10.36 23.25
CA PHE A 193 -16.12 -11.81 23.43
C PHE A 193 -17.52 -12.34 23.71
N GLY A 194 -17.95 -13.36 22.96
CA GLY A 194 -19.18 -14.07 23.28
C GLY A 194 -19.09 -14.72 24.66
N GLU A 195 -20.21 -14.84 25.35
CA GLU A 195 -20.31 -15.71 26.51
C GLU A 195 -19.99 -17.14 26.06
N ARG A 196 -18.99 -17.78 26.67
CA ARG A 196 -18.85 -19.23 26.54
C ARG A 196 -20.09 -19.84 27.22
N GLN A 197 -21.02 -20.34 26.43
CA GLN A 197 -22.02 -21.30 26.90
C GLN A 197 -21.33 -22.58 27.37
#